data_AF-J2MZG1-F1
#
_entry.id   AF-J2MZG1-F1
#
_cell.length_a   1.000
_cell.length_b   1.000
_cell.length_c   1.000
_cell.angle_alpha   90.00
_cell.angle_beta   90.00
_cell.angle_gamma   90.00
#
_symmetry.space_group_name_H-M   'P 1'
#
loop_
_entity.id
_entity.type
_entity.pdbx_description
1 polymer ?
#
loop_
_entity_poly.entity_id
_entity_poly.type
_entity_poly.pdbx_seq_one_letter_code
_entity_poly.pdbx_strand_id
1 'polypeptide(L)'
;MDLVDTLRNKISALGDEECVPGLKAVLLHIETAFGHLSRGQEDGEDTAFTDSIYRTNQAFEGSIKEAYRVLANKDPGRKKPYEIENYLEKNGVFKPRVLSQLTTYRTEWRNPSSHDYKLNFDESEAFLAIVSVSAFSCLLLDQITERVAYNAAQAEAKREIQAAIESINAAKEAGLLEWVAELFLRFLSHSEVDMKSGPARRQAQFIGGLSGYMATVAPELVVQTNVPLGRMSADFIVAHGDEQVMVETKGRYSSETFRWSLTQLHELLRAHRGALTKGLIILGLSGDMRQLRLPSALPGVEVIVLIPADARVPEDLMTRFSQGSLL
;
A
#
# COMPACT_ATOMS: atom_id res chain seq x y z
N MET A 1 15.95 -14.84 5.71
CA MET A 1 15.14 -13.62 5.90
C MET A 1 14.98 -13.45 7.39
N ASP A 2 15.48 -12.36 7.95
CA ASP A 2 15.33 -12.08 9.38
C ASP A 2 14.00 -11.34 9.61
N LEU A 3 13.05 -12.02 10.25
CA LEU A 3 11.71 -11.48 10.52
C LEU A 3 11.73 -10.35 11.56
N VAL A 4 12.63 -10.42 12.53
CA VAL A 4 12.75 -9.43 13.61
C VAL A 4 13.34 -8.15 13.04
N ASP A 5 14.39 -8.25 12.25
CA ASP A 5 14.96 -7.09 11.55
C ASP A 5 13.96 -6.49 10.56
N THR A 6 13.18 -7.33 9.87
CA THR A 6 12.10 -6.87 8.98
C THR A 6 11.06 -6.05 9.77
N LEU A 7 10.61 -6.55 10.93
CA LEU A 7 9.71 -5.81 11.81
C LEU A 7 10.31 -4.50 12.29
N ARG A 8 11.55 -4.54 12.81
CA ARG A 8 12.26 -3.36 13.32
C ARG A 8 12.34 -2.27 12.26
N ASN A 9 12.75 -2.62 11.03
CA ASN A 9 12.87 -1.69 9.92
C ASN A 9 11.51 -1.09 9.49
N LYS A 10 10.45 -1.89 9.51
CA LYS A 10 9.10 -1.40 9.20
C LYS A 10 8.60 -0.43 10.29
N ILE A 11 8.80 -0.75 11.58
CA ILE A 11 8.40 0.12 12.70
C ILE A 11 9.16 1.43 12.69
N SER A 12 10.49 1.38 12.54
CA SER A 12 11.33 2.60 12.50
C SER A 12 10.90 3.57 11.41
N ALA A 13 10.40 3.06 10.30
CA ALA A 13 10.03 3.88 9.16
C ALA A 13 8.60 4.44 9.24
N LEU A 14 7.88 4.21 10.34
CA LEU A 14 6.65 4.94 10.68
C LEU A 14 6.92 6.26 11.41
N GLY A 15 8.17 6.56 11.80
CA GLY A 15 8.49 7.80 12.50
C GLY A 15 7.84 7.89 13.89
N ASP A 16 7.14 9.00 14.15
CA ASP A 16 6.56 9.36 15.46
C ASP A 16 5.03 9.18 15.52
N GLU A 17 4.49 8.30 14.69
CA GLU A 17 3.05 8.00 14.66
C GLU A 17 2.53 7.42 15.99
N GLU A 18 1.28 7.71 16.34
CA GLU A 18 0.68 7.34 17.63
C GLU A 18 0.69 5.82 17.90
N CYS A 19 0.66 5.00 16.84
CA CYS A 19 0.72 3.54 16.96
C CYS A 19 2.12 2.99 17.27
N VAL A 20 3.19 3.78 17.09
CA VAL A 20 4.58 3.32 17.19
C VAL A 20 4.95 2.77 18.58
N PRO A 21 4.54 3.37 19.72
CA PRO A 21 4.80 2.80 21.03
C PRO A 21 4.23 1.39 21.21
N GLY A 22 3.01 1.14 20.72
CA GLY A 22 2.37 -0.18 20.77
C GLY A 22 3.10 -1.21 19.89
N LEU A 23 3.53 -0.80 18.69
CA LEU A 23 4.30 -1.65 17.79
C LEU A 23 5.70 -1.98 18.35
N LYS A 24 6.34 -1.04 19.05
CA LYS A 24 7.61 -1.30 19.77
C LYS A 24 7.43 -2.31 20.90
N ALA A 25 6.30 -2.28 21.61
CA ALA A 25 5.98 -3.28 22.62
C ALA A 25 5.78 -4.68 22.00
N VAL A 26 5.13 -4.76 20.83
CA VAL A 26 5.03 -6.02 20.06
C VAL A 26 6.42 -6.56 19.71
N LEU A 27 7.31 -5.72 19.17
CA LEU A 27 8.67 -6.13 18.82
C LEU A 27 9.43 -6.66 20.05
N LEU A 28 9.35 -5.95 21.17
CA LEU A 28 9.97 -6.38 22.43
C LEU A 28 9.48 -7.76 22.88
N HIS A 29 8.17 -8.03 22.77
CA HIS A 29 7.62 -9.33 23.11
C HIS A 29 8.15 -10.44 22.18
N ILE A 30 8.28 -10.18 20.88
CA ILE A 30 8.86 -11.14 19.93
C ILE A 30 10.34 -11.40 20.25
N GLU A 31 11.14 -10.36 20.47
CA GLU A 31 12.55 -10.49 20.84
C GLU A 31 12.72 -11.26 22.17
N THR A 32 11.85 -10.99 23.14
CA THR A 32 11.85 -11.72 24.42
C THR A 32 11.48 -13.19 24.22
N ALA A 33 10.53 -13.50 23.33
CA ALA A 33 10.15 -14.87 23.00
C ALA A 33 11.32 -15.67 22.40
N PHE A 34 12.11 -15.04 21.51
CA PHE A 34 13.35 -15.63 21.00
C PHE A 34 14.36 -15.89 22.11
N GLY A 35 14.53 -14.95 23.06
CA GLY A 35 15.39 -15.16 24.22
C GLY A 35 14.98 -16.35 25.08
N HIS A 36 13.67 -16.55 25.29
CA HIS A 36 13.15 -17.72 25.99
C HIS A 36 13.36 -19.04 25.22
N LEU A 37 13.18 -19.03 23.89
CA LEU A 37 13.49 -20.18 23.05
C LEU A 37 14.97 -20.58 23.17
N SER A 38 15.88 -19.60 23.07
CA SER A 38 17.33 -19.82 23.23
C SER A 38 17.66 -20.44 24.57
N ARG A 39 17.10 -19.91 25.67
CA ARG A 39 17.28 -20.48 27.01
C ARG A 39 16.81 -21.93 27.12
N GLY A 40 15.65 -22.26 26.55
CA GLY A 40 15.19 -23.65 26.52
C GLY A 40 16.14 -24.59 25.76
N GLN A 41 16.72 -24.10 24.65
CA GLN A 41 17.65 -24.87 23.80
C GLN A 41 19.05 -25.02 24.41
N GLU A 42 19.58 -23.94 25.00
CA GLU A 42 20.97 -23.85 25.46
C GLU A 42 21.14 -24.33 26.90
N ASP A 43 20.19 -23.97 27.78
CA ASP A 43 20.26 -24.25 29.22
C ASP A 43 19.41 -25.45 29.65
N GLY A 44 18.62 -26.03 28.73
CA GLY A 44 17.73 -27.17 29.00
C GLY A 44 16.54 -26.82 29.90
N GLU A 45 16.10 -25.56 29.88
CA GLU A 45 15.00 -25.07 30.69
C GLU A 45 13.65 -25.23 29.96
N ASP A 46 13.03 -26.40 30.06
CA ASP A 46 11.76 -26.72 29.36
C ASP A 46 10.64 -25.70 29.60
N THR A 47 10.57 -25.10 30.80
CA THR A 47 9.57 -24.06 31.12
C THR A 47 9.72 -22.79 30.27
N ALA A 48 10.92 -22.54 29.73
CA ALA A 48 11.18 -21.39 28.88
C ALA A 48 10.40 -21.45 27.54
N PHE A 49 10.08 -22.63 27.02
CA PHE A 49 9.25 -22.75 25.81
C PHE A 49 7.82 -22.24 26.04
N THR A 50 7.28 -22.50 27.23
CA THR A 50 5.97 -21.99 27.63
C THR A 50 6.00 -20.46 27.81
N ASP A 51 7.06 -19.92 28.42
CA ASP A 51 7.27 -18.47 28.51
C ASP A 51 7.38 -17.81 27.13
N SER A 52 8.06 -18.46 26.19
CA SER A 52 8.15 -18.02 24.80
C SER A 52 6.75 -17.88 24.17
N ILE A 53 5.85 -18.84 24.42
CA ILE A 53 4.47 -18.77 23.93
C ILE A 53 3.67 -17.67 24.61
N TYR A 54 3.85 -17.43 25.91
CA TYR A 54 3.20 -16.29 26.56
C TYR A 54 3.61 -14.95 25.95
N ARG A 55 4.90 -14.80 25.59
CA ARG A 55 5.39 -13.60 24.91
C ARG A 55 4.86 -13.47 23.49
N THR A 56 4.83 -14.54 22.71
CA THR A 56 4.22 -14.50 21.36
C THR A 56 2.72 -14.22 21.42
N ASN A 57 2.02 -14.67 22.47
CA ASN A 57 0.61 -14.35 22.68
C ASN A 57 0.35 -12.88 23.02
N GLN A 58 1.23 -12.26 23.80
CA GLN A 58 1.22 -10.82 24.04
C GLN A 58 1.48 -10.05 22.76
N ALA A 59 2.47 -10.48 21.96
CA ALA A 59 2.76 -9.90 20.66
C ALA A 59 1.60 -10.04 19.68
N PHE A 60 0.98 -11.22 19.57
CA PHE A 60 -0.18 -11.47 18.71
C PHE A 60 -1.33 -10.52 19.04
N GLU A 61 -1.70 -10.43 20.32
CA GLU A 61 -2.79 -9.56 20.77
C GLU A 61 -2.45 -8.08 20.56
N GLY A 62 -1.19 -7.69 20.84
CA GLY A 62 -0.70 -6.34 20.54
C GLY A 62 -0.81 -6.00 19.06
N SER A 63 -0.31 -6.86 18.18
CA SER A 63 -0.30 -6.63 16.73
C SER A 63 -1.71 -6.43 16.16
N ILE A 64 -2.67 -7.28 16.52
CA ILE A 64 -4.03 -7.14 16.01
C ILE A 64 -4.73 -5.90 16.60
N LYS A 65 -4.44 -5.53 17.85
CA LYS A 65 -5.02 -4.34 18.48
C LYS A 65 -4.49 -3.05 17.86
N GLU A 66 -3.19 -2.96 17.60
CA GLU A 66 -2.61 -1.82 16.88
C GLU A 66 -3.16 -1.72 15.46
N ALA A 67 -3.26 -2.85 14.75
CA ALA A 67 -3.89 -2.88 13.44
C ALA A 67 -5.35 -2.40 13.48
N TYR A 68 -6.14 -2.86 14.45
CA TYR A 68 -7.52 -2.37 14.62
C TYR A 68 -7.56 -0.86 14.89
N ARG A 69 -6.69 -0.37 15.79
CA ARG A 69 -6.63 1.04 16.15
C ARG A 69 -6.49 1.92 14.92
N VAL A 70 -5.53 1.59 14.07
CA VAL A 70 -5.21 2.37 12.87
C VAL A 70 -6.24 2.13 11.76
N LEU A 71 -6.58 0.88 11.45
CA LEU A 71 -7.43 0.54 10.30
C LEU A 71 -8.89 0.94 10.51
N ALA A 72 -9.39 0.83 11.75
CA ALA A 72 -10.76 1.17 12.13
C ALA A 72 -10.88 2.59 12.70
N ASN A 73 -9.76 3.25 13.01
CA ASN A 73 -9.69 4.53 13.72
C ASN A 73 -10.51 4.51 15.03
N LYS A 74 -10.32 3.46 15.84
CA LYS A 74 -11.09 3.19 17.08
C LYS A 74 -10.21 2.60 18.17
N ASP A 75 -10.49 2.91 19.43
CA ASP A 75 -9.77 2.31 20.56
C ASP A 75 -10.06 0.79 20.67
N PRO A 76 -9.03 -0.08 20.60
CA PRO A 76 -9.18 -1.53 20.75
C PRO A 76 -9.25 -2.01 22.21
N GLY A 77 -9.15 -1.15 23.23
CA GLY A 77 -8.93 -1.55 24.62
C GLY A 77 -9.90 -2.60 25.18
N ARG A 78 -11.17 -2.59 24.73
CA ARG A 78 -12.21 -3.55 25.14
C ARG A 78 -12.50 -4.65 24.12
N LYS A 79 -11.79 -4.67 22.98
CA LYS A 79 -12.02 -5.62 21.90
C LYS A 79 -11.27 -6.92 22.16
N LYS A 80 -12.01 -8.03 22.04
CA LYS A 80 -11.43 -9.37 22.08
C LYS A 80 -10.77 -9.70 20.73
N PRO A 81 -9.73 -10.55 20.70
CA PRO A 81 -9.05 -10.93 19.46
C PRO A 81 -9.98 -11.39 18.32
N TYR A 82 -10.97 -12.24 18.62
CA TYR A 82 -11.91 -12.71 17.60
C TYR A 82 -12.79 -11.59 17.03
N GLU A 83 -13.10 -10.55 17.80
CA GLU A 83 -13.87 -9.40 17.30
C GLU A 83 -13.06 -8.59 16.29
N ILE A 84 -11.75 -8.50 16.51
CA ILE A 84 -10.81 -7.82 15.61
C ILE A 84 -10.61 -8.66 14.34
N GLU A 85 -10.41 -9.98 14.46
CA GLU A 85 -10.35 -10.88 13.30
C GLU A 85 -11.59 -10.74 12.40
N ASN A 86 -12.79 -10.74 12.99
CA ASN A 86 -14.05 -10.53 12.26
C ASN A 86 -14.09 -9.17 11.56
N TYR A 87 -13.51 -8.12 12.16
CA TYR A 87 -13.39 -6.83 11.50
C TYR A 87 -12.46 -6.89 10.29
N LEU A 88 -11.28 -7.50 10.43
CA LEU A 88 -10.32 -7.65 9.33
C LEU A 88 -10.91 -8.44 8.16
N GLU A 89 -11.69 -9.48 8.45
CA GLU A 89 -12.40 -10.28 7.45
C GLU A 89 -13.47 -9.47 6.72
N LYS A 90 -14.40 -8.85 7.47
CA LYS A 90 -15.52 -8.10 6.88
C LYS A 90 -15.08 -6.92 6.02
N ASN A 91 -13.93 -6.32 6.32
CA ASN A 91 -13.38 -5.19 5.58
C ASN A 91 -12.37 -5.61 4.52
N GLY A 92 -12.18 -6.92 4.27
CA GLY A 92 -11.29 -7.42 3.22
C GLY A 92 -9.83 -7.02 3.42
N VAL A 93 -9.39 -6.78 4.66
CA VAL A 93 -8.01 -6.35 4.96
C VAL A 93 -7.00 -7.40 4.51
N PHE A 94 -7.37 -8.68 4.61
CA PHE A 94 -6.56 -9.78 4.10
C PHE A 94 -7.40 -10.79 3.34
N LYS A 95 -6.74 -11.57 2.48
CA LYS A 95 -7.35 -12.73 1.83
C LYS A 95 -7.76 -13.79 2.88
N PRO A 96 -8.85 -14.55 2.67
CA PRO A 96 -9.33 -15.55 3.64
C PRO A 96 -8.26 -16.54 4.10
N ARG A 97 -7.38 -16.97 3.18
CA ARG A 97 -6.28 -17.90 3.50
C ARG A 97 -5.33 -17.35 4.58
N VAL A 98 -5.07 -16.04 4.60
CA VAL A 98 -4.20 -15.40 5.60
C VAL A 98 -4.93 -15.27 6.93
N LEU A 99 -6.20 -14.84 6.89
CA LEU A 99 -7.03 -14.72 8.08
C LEU A 99 -7.22 -16.05 8.80
N SER A 100 -7.36 -17.15 8.06
CA SER A 100 -7.45 -18.49 8.64
C SER A 100 -6.25 -18.85 9.52
N GLN A 101 -5.06 -18.34 9.21
CA GLN A 101 -3.84 -18.59 9.99
C GLN A 101 -3.86 -17.81 11.30
N LEU A 102 -4.35 -16.56 11.31
CA LEU A 102 -4.57 -15.79 12.55
C LEU A 102 -5.57 -16.49 13.46
N THR A 103 -6.69 -16.95 12.90
CA THR A 103 -7.72 -17.68 13.63
C THR A 103 -7.18 -19.00 14.19
N THR A 104 -6.42 -19.75 13.40
CA THR A 104 -5.79 -21.01 13.86
C THR A 104 -4.81 -20.74 15.01
N TYR A 105 -3.94 -19.73 14.89
CA TYR A 105 -3.05 -19.36 15.97
C TYR A 105 -3.83 -19.00 17.24
N ARG A 106 -4.92 -18.24 17.10
CA ARG A 106 -5.75 -17.88 18.25
C ARG A 106 -6.38 -19.10 18.92
N THR A 107 -6.94 -20.03 18.15
CA THR A 107 -7.66 -21.18 18.71
C THR A 107 -6.74 -22.23 19.30
N GLU A 108 -5.56 -22.45 18.70
CA GLU A 108 -4.67 -23.54 19.09
C GLU A 108 -3.55 -23.09 20.05
N TRP A 109 -3.08 -21.84 19.98
CA TRP A 109 -2.03 -21.33 20.88
C TRP A 109 -2.56 -20.31 21.90
N ARG A 110 -3.18 -19.22 21.42
CA ARG A 110 -3.54 -18.08 22.29
C ARG A 110 -4.62 -18.41 23.32
N ASN A 111 -5.66 -19.14 22.92
CA ASN A 111 -6.79 -19.46 23.78
C ASN A 111 -6.43 -20.55 24.81
N PRO A 112 -5.81 -21.69 24.43
CA PRO A 112 -5.48 -22.75 25.39
C PRO A 112 -4.50 -22.28 26.46
N SER A 113 -3.46 -21.55 26.07
CA SER A 113 -2.46 -20.97 26.99
C SER A 113 -3.04 -19.99 28.02
N SER A 114 -4.24 -19.45 27.81
CA SER A 114 -4.89 -18.56 28.79
C SER A 114 -5.90 -19.22 29.70
N HIS A 115 -6.25 -20.48 29.42
CA HIS A 115 -7.34 -21.17 30.11
C HIS A 115 -6.91 -22.50 30.71
N ASP A 116 -5.83 -23.10 30.22
CA ASP A 116 -5.27 -24.35 30.75
C ASP A 116 -3.94 -24.09 31.45
N TYR A 117 -3.97 -24.07 32.78
CA TYR A 117 -2.80 -23.84 33.63
C TYR A 117 -1.88 -25.07 33.77
N LYS A 118 -2.23 -26.20 33.13
CA LYS A 118 -1.39 -27.41 33.08
C LYS A 118 -0.76 -27.63 31.71
N LEU A 119 -1.07 -26.75 30.75
CA LEU A 119 -0.54 -26.84 29.40
C LEU A 119 0.93 -26.42 29.41
N ASN A 120 1.80 -27.36 29.06
CA ASN A 120 3.20 -27.11 28.78
C ASN A 120 3.41 -27.25 27.28
N PHE A 121 4.24 -26.38 26.73
CA PHE A 121 4.60 -26.41 25.33
C PHE A 121 6.04 -26.82 25.14
N ASP A 122 6.33 -27.47 24.02
CA ASP A 122 7.68 -27.88 23.66
C ASP A 122 8.42 -26.86 22.76
N GLU A 123 9.67 -27.19 22.45
CA GLU A 123 10.53 -26.38 21.57
C GLU A 123 9.90 -26.15 20.18
N SER A 124 9.28 -27.17 19.60
CA SER A 124 8.71 -27.10 18.24
C SER A 124 7.50 -26.18 18.22
N GLU A 125 6.65 -26.26 19.24
CA GLU A 125 5.50 -25.39 19.42
C GLU A 125 5.92 -23.94 19.66
N ALA A 126 6.94 -23.71 20.50
CA ALA A 126 7.48 -22.37 20.75
C ALA A 126 8.09 -21.76 19.48
N PHE A 127 8.89 -22.54 18.76
CA PHE A 127 9.46 -22.13 17.48
C PHE A 127 8.36 -21.75 16.47
N LEU A 128 7.35 -22.59 16.30
CA LEU A 128 6.26 -22.35 15.36
C LEU A 128 5.44 -21.12 15.74
N ALA A 129 5.20 -20.91 17.05
CA ALA A 129 4.51 -19.73 17.54
C ALA A 129 5.27 -18.43 17.22
N ILE A 130 6.59 -18.40 17.47
CA ILE A 130 7.44 -17.25 17.15
C ILE A 130 7.39 -16.92 15.66
N VAL A 131 7.59 -17.93 14.80
CA VAL A 131 7.60 -17.73 13.34
C VAL A 131 6.24 -17.20 12.87
N SER A 132 5.14 -17.79 13.36
CA SER A 132 3.78 -17.41 12.99
C SER A 132 3.47 -15.98 13.39
N VAL A 133 3.69 -15.62 14.65
CA VAL A 133 3.39 -14.27 15.17
C VAL A 133 4.28 -13.21 14.53
N SER A 134 5.55 -13.52 14.28
CA SER A 134 6.46 -12.60 13.57
C SER A 134 5.97 -12.34 12.15
N ALA A 135 5.54 -13.38 11.42
CA ALA A 135 4.99 -13.24 10.08
C ALA A 135 3.68 -12.43 10.09
N PHE A 136 2.76 -12.71 11.01
CA PHE A 136 1.50 -11.96 11.14
C PHE A 136 1.75 -10.49 11.46
N SER A 137 2.69 -10.20 12.36
CA SER A 137 3.03 -8.83 12.74
C SER A 137 3.59 -8.05 11.56
N CYS A 138 4.40 -8.69 10.70
CA CYS A 138 4.87 -8.08 9.46
C CYS A 138 3.71 -7.71 8.52
N LEU A 139 2.76 -8.63 8.32
CA LEU A 139 1.62 -8.41 7.43
C LEU A 139 0.67 -7.32 7.94
N LEU A 140 0.40 -7.31 9.25
CA LEU A 140 -0.41 -6.29 9.90
C LEU A 140 0.24 -4.92 9.81
N LEU A 141 1.56 -4.85 9.97
CA LEU A 141 2.31 -3.62 9.89
C LEU A 141 2.32 -3.01 8.48
N ASP A 142 2.27 -3.83 7.43
CA ASP A 142 2.09 -3.33 6.06
C ASP A 142 0.75 -2.62 5.89
N GLN A 143 -0.33 -3.19 6.42
CA GLN A 143 -1.66 -2.57 6.39
C GLN A 143 -1.73 -1.28 7.22
N ILE A 144 -1.09 -1.27 8.40
CA ILE A 144 -0.95 -0.05 9.23
C ILE A 144 -0.21 1.03 8.45
N THR A 145 0.90 0.69 7.82
CA THR A 145 1.75 1.64 7.07
C THR A 145 0.97 2.27 5.91
N GLU A 146 0.23 1.46 5.16
CA GLU A 146 -0.63 1.94 4.07
C GLU A 146 -1.69 2.92 4.58
N ARG A 147 -2.36 2.60 5.69
CA ARG A 147 -3.39 3.46 6.27
C ARG A 147 -2.84 4.76 6.85
N VAL A 148 -1.69 4.73 7.50
CA VAL A 148 -1.01 5.94 8.01
C VAL A 148 -0.69 6.88 6.84
N ALA A 149 -0.07 6.35 5.78
CA ALA A 149 0.26 7.15 4.60
C ALA A 149 -0.99 7.74 3.93
N TYR A 150 -2.07 6.95 3.83
CA TYR A 150 -3.37 7.41 3.33
C TYR A 150 -3.91 8.59 4.17
N ASN A 151 -3.85 8.49 5.50
CA ASN A 151 -4.37 9.53 6.39
C ASN A 151 -3.55 10.83 6.31
N ALA A 152 -2.22 10.71 6.23
CA ALA A 152 -1.33 11.85 6.06
C ALA A 152 -1.62 12.60 4.75
N ALA A 153 -1.71 11.86 3.64
CA ALA A 153 -2.06 12.43 2.34
C ALA A 153 -3.43 13.11 2.33
N GLN A 154 -4.43 12.54 3.02
CA GLN A 154 -5.73 13.19 3.21
C GLN A 154 -5.63 14.50 3.99
N ALA A 155 -4.84 14.55 5.07
CA ALA A 155 -4.72 15.75 5.89
C ALA A 155 -4.04 16.90 5.13
N GLU A 156 -3.03 16.57 4.32
CA GLU A 156 -2.34 17.50 3.43
C GLU A 156 -3.25 18.00 2.31
N ALA A 157 -3.92 17.09 1.61
CA ALA A 157 -4.92 17.39 0.59
C ALA A 157 -5.98 18.41 1.06
N LYS A 158 -6.52 18.25 2.28
CA LYS A 158 -7.51 19.18 2.84
C LYS A 158 -6.99 20.61 3.00
N ARG A 159 -5.69 20.79 3.25
CA ARG A 159 -5.07 22.13 3.38
C ARG A 159 -4.89 22.77 2.00
N GLU A 160 -4.68 21.97 0.96
CA GLU A 160 -4.39 22.43 -0.40
C GLU A 160 -5.64 22.79 -1.22
N ILE A 161 -6.75 22.05 -1.07
CA ILE A 161 -7.99 22.27 -1.85
C ILE A 161 -8.41 23.74 -1.84
N GLN A 162 -8.24 24.44 -0.71
CA GLN A 162 -8.66 25.82 -0.57
C GLN A 162 -7.86 26.80 -1.45
N ALA A 163 -6.59 26.52 -1.73
CA ALA A 163 -5.74 27.34 -2.61
C ALA A 163 -5.80 26.89 -4.09
N ALA A 164 -6.33 25.70 -4.35
CA ALA A 164 -6.29 25.00 -5.62
C ALA A 164 -7.64 24.97 -6.38
N ILE A 165 -8.73 25.35 -5.71
CA ILE A 165 -10.10 25.08 -6.13
C ILE A 165 -10.42 25.58 -7.54
N GLU A 166 -9.92 26.75 -7.93
CA GLU A 166 -10.21 27.35 -9.24
C GLU A 166 -9.62 26.52 -10.39
N SER A 167 -8.37 26.09 -10.24
CA SER A 167 -7.69 25.29 -11.25
C SER A 167 -8.20 23.86 -11.29
N ILE A 168 -8.58 23.27 -10.15
CA ILE A 168 -9.26 21.97 -10.10
C ILE A 168 -10.62 22.05 -10.82
N ASN A 169 -11.40 23.11 -10.57
CA ASN A 169 -12.69 23.30 -11.23
C ASN A 169 -12.55 23.50 -12.74
N ALA A 170 -11.57 24.30 -13.18
CA ALA A 170 -11.29 24.48 -14.61
C ALA A 170 -10.88 23.16 -15.29
N ALA A 171 -10.06 22.33 -14.63
CA ALA A 171 -9.70 21.01 -15.14
C ALA A 171 -10.90 20.06 -15.19
N LYS A 172 -11.77 20.11 -14.17
CA LYS A 172 -13.03 19.34 -14.13
C LYS A 172 -13.98 19.70 -15.27
N GLU A 173 -14.09 20.99 -15.62
CA GLU A 173 -14.88 21.46 -16.76
C GLU A 173 -14.28 21.01 -18.11
N ALA A 174 -12.96 20.87 -18.20
CA ALA A 174 -12.28 20.42 -19.41
C ALA A 174 -12.46 18.92 -19.70
N GLY A 175 -12.68 18.10 -18.67
CA GLY A 175 -13.00 16.67 -18.81
C GLY A 175 -12.29 15.79 -17.79
N LEU A 176 -12.68 14.50 -17.71
CA LEU A 176 -12.13 13.59 -16.69
C LEU A 176 -10.60 13.41 -16.81
N LEU A 177 -10.04 13.36 -18.02
CA LEU A 177 -8.61 13.15 -18.21
C LEU A 177 -7.79 14.33 -17.67
N GLU A 178 -8.22 15.55 -17.95
CA GLU A 178 -7.65 16.81 -17.48
C GLU A 178 -7.76 16.93 -15.97
N TRP A 179 -8.93 16.59 -15.43
CA TRP A 179 -9.16 16.61 -13.99
C TRP A 179 -8.24 15.63 -13.27
N VAL A 180 -8.15 14.39 -13.74
CA VAL A 180 -7.25 13.39 -13.16
C VAL A 180 -5.79 13.84 -13.30
N ALA A 181 -5.37 14.34 -14.46
CA ALA A 181 -4.01 14.85 -14.64
C ALA A 181 -3.67 15.98 -13.65
N GLU A 182 -4.57 16.94 -13.45
CA GLU A 182 -4.41 18.06 -12.52
C GLU A 182 -4.30 17.59 -11.06
N LEU A 183 -5.16 16.66 -10.64
CA LEU A 183 -5.09 16.08 -9.29
C LEU A 183 -3.75 15.38 -9.05
N PHE A 184 -3.25 14.65 -10.05
CA PHE A 184 -1.96 13.97 -9.94
C PHE A 184 -0.79 14.94 -9.95
N LEU A 185 -0.81 16.01 -10.76
CA LEU A 185 0.23 17.04 -10.74
C LEU A 185 0.36 17.66 -9.35
N ARG A 186 -0.77 17.98 -8.71
CA ARG A 186 -0.79 18.55 -7.35
C ARG A 186 -0.30 17.58 -6.29
N PHE A 187 -0.72 16.32 -6.39
CA PHE A 187 -0.18 15.28 -5.51
C PHE A 187 1.34 15.16 -5.67
N LEU A 188 1.84 15.11 -6.91
CA LEU A 188 3.26 14.94 -7.21
C LEU A 188 4.13 16.11 -6.73
N SER A 189 3.63 17.34 -6.79
CA SER A 189 4.39 18.53 -6.34
C SER A 189 4.59 18.59 -4.83
N HIS A 190 3.80 17.86 -4.05
CA HIS A 190 3.86 17.86 -2.58
C HIS A 190 4.22 16.49 -1.99
N SER A 191 4.10 15.40 -2.76
CA SER A 191 4.39 14.06 -2.26
C SER A 191 5.85 13.89 -1.88
N GLU A 192 6.13 13.71 -0.59
CA GLU A 192 7.43 13.26 -0.09
C GLU A 192 7.51 11.72 -0.15
N VAL A 193 7.68 11.16 -1.35
CA VAL A 193 7.97 9.73 -1.47
C VAL A 193 9.39 9.48 -1.00
N ASP A 194 9.56 8.65 0.03
CA ASP A 194 10.90 8.30 0.54
C ASP A 194 11.70 7.54 -0.52
N MET A 195 12.57 8.27 -1.21
CA MET A 195 13.40 7.74 -2.28
C MET A 195 14.46 6.75 -1.81
N LYS A 196 14.76 6.69 -0.49
CA LYS A 196 15.68 5.74 0.13
C LYS A 196 15.04 4.37 0.34
N SER A 197 13.71 4.28 0.29
CA SER A 197 13.00 3.01 0.43
C SER A 197 13.09 2.15 -0.84
N GLY A 198 12.97 0.82 -0.68
CA GLY A 198 13.06 -0.13 -1.80
C GLY A 198 11.97 0.08 -2.86
N PRO A 199 12.16 -0.37 -4.13
CA PRO A 199 11.23 -0.11 -5.23
C PRO A 199 9.77 -0.47 -4.95
N ALA A 200 9.51 -1.66 -4.42
CA ALA A 200 8.16 -2.12 -4.09
C ALA A 200 7.49 -1.26 -2.99
N ARG A 201 8.28 -0.81 -2.00
CA ARG A 201 7.80 0.04 -0.91
C ARG A 201 7.45 1.43 -1.41
N ARG A 202 8.28 2.02 -2.27
CA ARG A 202 7.98 3.31 -2.91
C ARG A 202 6.71 3.27 -3.72
N GLN A 203 6.52 2.20 -4.49
CA GLN A 203 5.31 2.03 -5.29
C GLN A 203 4.07 1.89 -4.40
N ALA A 204 4.13 1.10 -3.33
CA ALA A 204 3.03 0.98 -2.37
C ALA A 204 2.71 2.32 -1.67
N GLN A 205 3.74 3.07 -1.22
CA GLN A 205 3.58 4.40 -0.63
C GLN A 205 2.94 5.39 -1.60
N PHE A 206 3.41 5.41 -2.85
CA PHE A 206 2.87 6.26 -3.90
C PHE A 206 1.39 5.94 -4.16
N ILE A 207 1.07 4.65 -4.34
CA ILE A 207 -0.31 4.20 -4.62
C ILE A 207 -1.26 4.53 -3.46
N GLY A 208 -0.84 4.24 -2.23
CA GLY A 208 -1.62 4.53 -1.03
C GLY A 208 -1.82 6.03 -0.81
N GLY A 209 -0.75 6.82 -0.92
CA GLY A 209 -0.79 8.27 -0.76
C GLY A 209 -1.70 8.94 -1.78
N LEU A 210 -1.57 8.58 -3.05
CA LEU A 210 -2.40 9.11 -4.12
C LEU A 210 -3.87 8.73 -3.98
N SER A 211 -4.17 7.48 -3.61
CA SER A 211 -5.55 7.05 -3.35
C SER A 211 -6.19 7.85 -2.22
N GLY A 212 -5.42 8.13 -1.15
CA GLY A 212 -5.86 8.99 -0.04
C GLY A 212 -6.06 10.45 -0.41
N TYR A 213 -5.16 10.99 -1.25
CA TYR A 213 -5.31 12.31 -1.83
C TYR A 213 -6.61 12.40 -2.64
N MET A 214 -6.82 11.51 -3.60
CA MET A 214 -8.00 11.51 -4.49
C MET A 214 -9.31 11.34 -3.72
N ALA A 215 -9.38 10.41 -2.78
CA ALA A 215 -10.57 10.21 -1.94
C ALA A 215 -10.94 11.44 -1.10
N THR A 216 -10.00 12.37 -0.95
CA THR A 216 -10.19 13.60 -0.18
C THR A 216 -10.54 14.79 -1.05
N VAL A 217 -9.79 15.00 -2.13
CA VAL A 217 -9.96 16.17 -3.02
C VAL A 217 -11.09 15.99 -4.04
N ALA A 218 -11.42 14.74 -4.37
CA ALA A 218 -12.40 14.39 -5.39
C ALA A 218 -13.14 13.11 -4.98
N PRO A 219 -13.90 13.13 -3.86
CA PRO A 219 -14.62 11.97 -3.33
C PRO A 219 -15.66 11.37 -4.29
N GLU A 220 -16.07 12.12 -5.31
CA GLU A 220 -16.96 11.66 -6.38
C GLU A 220 -16.27 10.77 -7.42
N LEU A 221 -14.94 10.69 -7.42
CA LEU A 221 -14.17 9.79 -8.28
C LEU A 221 -14.10 8.39 -7.68
N VAL A 222 -14.35 7.38 -8.51
CA VAL A 222 -14.13 5.98 -8.14
C VAL A 222 -12.72 5.60 -8.56
N VAL A 223 -11.84 5.35 -7.58
CA VAL A 223 -10.45 4.95 -7.82
C VAL A 223 -10.28 3.46 -7.53
N GLN A 224 -9.82 2.71 -8.52
CA GLN A 224 -9.47 1.30 -8.39
C GLN A 224 -7.97 1.14 -8.63
N THR A 225 -7.29 0.34 -7.81
CA THR A 225 -5.85 0.09 -7.90
C THR A 225 -5.57 -1.34 -8.37
N ASN A 226 -4.45 -1.56 -9.07
CA ASN A 226 -4.00 -2.86 -9.57
C ASN A 226 -5.09 -3.63 -10.36
N VAL A 227 -5.75 -2.96 -11.29
CA VAL A 227 -6.89 -3.53 -12.03
C VAL A 227 -6.40 -4.50 -13.11
N PRO A 228 -6.78 -5.79 -13.06
CA PRO A 228 -6.37 -6.74 -14.09
C PRO A 228 -7.08 -6.48 -15.42
N LEU A 229 -6.30 -6.31 -16.49
CA LEU A 229 -6.73 -6.07 -17.86
C LEU A 229 -6.13 -7.15 -18.78
N GLY A 230 -6.63 -8.38 -18.64
CA GLY A 230 -6.12 -9.54 -19.37
C GLY A 230 -4.79 -10.06 -18.80
N ARG A 231 -3.72 -10.00 -19.61
CA ARG A 231 -2.37 -10.46 -19.19
C ARG A 231 -1.56 -9.41 -18.44
N MET A 232 -2.08 -8.19 -18.36
CA MET A 232 -1.43 -7.04 -17.74
C MET A 232 -2.38 -6.45 -16.70
N SER A 233 -1.87 -5.59 -15.82
CA SER A 233 -2.67 -4.83 -14.87
C SER A 233 -2.41 -3.34 -15.05
N ALA A 234 -3.46 -2.52 -14.98
CA ALA A 234 -3.32 -1.08 -14.83
C ALA A 234 -3.03 -0.76 -13.36
N ASP A 235 -2.12 0.19 -13.12
CA ASP A 235 -1.87 0.67 -11.76
C ASP A 235 -3.13 1.32 -11.18
N PHE A 236 -3.84 2.12 -11.98
CA PHE A 236 -5.15 2.66 -11.62
C PHE A 236 -6.15 2.65 -12.77
N ILE A 237 -7.42 2.53 -12.41
CA ILE A 237 -8.54 3.03 -13.20
C ILE A 237 -9.29 4.05 -12.34
N VAL A 238 -9.42 5.26 -12.86
CA VAL A 238 -10.20 6.33 -12.25
C VAL A 238 -11.45 6.56 -13.07
N ALA A 239 -12.62 6.53 -12.43
CA ALA A 239 -13.91 6.66 -13.10
C ALA A 239 -14.78 7.78 -12.51
N HIS A 240 -15.57 8.40 -13.37
CA HIS A 240 -16.63 9.36 -13.01
C HIS A 240 -17.81 9.21 -13.97
N GLY A 241 -18.94 8.69 -13.46
CA GLY A 241 -20.05 8.27 -14.32
C GLY A 241 -19.60 7.18 -15.30
N ASP A 242 -19.83 7.41 -16.59
CA ASP A 242 -19.47 6.47 -17.67
C ASP A 242 -18.05 6.69 -18.23
N GLU A 243 -17.36 7.74 -17.78
CA GLU A 243 -15.99 8.02 -18.21
C GLU A 243 -14.96 7.32 -17.33
N GLN A 244 -13.90 6.80 -17.97
CA GLN A 244 -12.80 6.12 -17.30
C GLN A 244 -11.45 6.60 -17.84
N VAL A 245 -10.48 6.76 -16.94
CA VAL A 245 -9.08 7.07 -17.24
C VAL A 245 -8.21 5.95 -16.68
N MET A 246 -7.43 5.32 -17.56
CA MET A 246 -6.42 4.35 -17.17
C MET A 246 -5.12 5.07 -16.81
N VAL A 247 -4.53 4.76 -15.67
CA VAL A 247 -3.28 5.39 -15.21
C VAL A 247 -2.18 4.36 -15.03
N GLU A 248 -1.00 4.67 -15.57
CA GLU A 248 0.23 3.89 -15.45
C GLU A 248 1.32 4.73 -14.78
N THR A 249 2.00 4.16 -13.81
CA THR A 249 3.00 4.85 -13.00
C THR A 249 4.35 4.18 -13.13
N LYS A 250 5.41 4.96 -13.31
CA LYS A 250 6.78 4.48 -13.36
C LYS A 250 7.65 5.26 -12.41
N GLY A 251 8.44 4.52 -11.62
CA GLY A 251 9.25 5.09 -10.55
C GLY A 251 10.31 6.11 -10.97
N ARG A 252 10.72 6.11 -12.25
CA ARG A 252 11.77 6.98 -12.80
C ARG A 252 11.51 7.32 -14.26
N TYR A 253 11.89 8.53 -14.65
CA TYR A 253 11.99 8.92 -16.04
C TYR A 253 13.27 8.40 -16.69
N SER A 254 13.15 7.79 -17.86
CA SER A 254 14.21 7.58 -18.84
C SER A 254 13.57 7.48 -20.23
N SER A 255 14.33 7.71 -21.30
CA SER A 255 13.79 7.57 -22.67
C SER A 255 13.27 6.15 -22.96
N GLU A 256 13.91 5.14 -22.37
CA GLU A 256 13.48 3.74 -22.48
C GLU A 256 12.19 3.47 -21.71
N THR A 257 12.09 3.94 -20.46
CA THR A 257 10.87 3.84 -19.65
C THR A 257 9.71 4.58 -20.33
N PHE A 258 9.98 5.77 -20.90
CA PHE A 258 9.01 6.55 -21.65
C PHE A 258 8.47 5.75 -22.83
N ARG A 259 9.36 5.20 -23.68
CA ARG A 259 8.98 4.37 -24.83
C ARG A 259 8.18 3.14 -24.40
N TRP A 260 8.67 2.39 -23.42
CA TRP A 260 8.02 1.17 -22.95
C TRP A 260 6.62 1.44 -22.38
N SER A 261 6.47 2.51 -21.60
CA SER A 261 5.18 2.89 -21.02
C SER A 261 4.17 3.28 -22.08
N LEU A 262 4.61 3.97 -23.15
CA LEU A 262 3.75 4.29 -24.27
C LEU A 262 3.30 3.06 -25.04
N THR A 263 4.21 2.12 -25.30
CA THR A 263 3.85 0.85 -25.95
C THR A 263 2.86 0.07 -25.09
N GLN A 264 3.10 -0.05 -23.78
CA GLN A 264 2.19 -0.71 -22.85
C GLN A 264 0.80 -0.07 -22.85
N LEU A 265 0.74 1.27 -22.69
CA LEU A 265 -0.52 2.01 -22.67
C LEU A 265 -1.28 1.82 -23.99
N HIS A 266 -0.58 1.89 -25.13
CA HIS A 266 -1.19 1.71 -26.44
C HIS A 266 -1.82 0.32 -26.60
N GLU A 267 -1.10 -0.75 -26.21
CA GLU A 267 -1.62 -2.12 -26.26
C GLU A 267 -2.85 -2.31 -25.36
N LEU A 268 -2.80 -1.76 -24.15
CA LEU A 268 -3.92 -1.82 -23.21
C LEU A 268 -5.17 -1.09 -23.71
N LEU A 269 -5.00 0.14 -24.20
CA LEU A 269 -6.09 0.95 -24.77
C LEU A 269 -6.65 0.32 -26.05
N ARG A 270 -5.79 -0.25 -26.90
CA ARG A 270 -6.23 -0.97 -28.11
C ARG A 270 -7.05 -2.20 -27.75
N ALA A 271 -6.64 -2.98 -26.75
CA ALA A 271 -7.35 -4.18 -26.31
C ALA A 271 -8.72 -3.86 -25.66
N HIS A 272 -8.89 -2.67 -25.09
CA HIS A 272 -10.09 -2.28 -24.32
C HIS A 272 -10.82 -1.07 -24.92
N ARG A 273 -10.67 -0.85 -26.23
CA ARG A 273 -11.07 0.38 -26.93
C ARG A 273 -12.56 0.78 -26.80
N GLY A 274 -13.43 -0.14 -26.39
CA GLY A 274 -14.85 0.15 -26.12
C GLY A 274 -15.14 0.70 -24.72
N ALA A 275 -14.24 0.50 -23.76
CA ALA A 275 -14.39 0.93 -22.37
C ALA A 275 -13.34 1.97 -21.94
N LEU A 276 -12.15 1.93 -22.53
CA LEU A 276 -11.03 2.80 -22.20
C LEU A 276 -10.57 3.61 -23.42
N THR A 277 -10.83 4.91 -23.38
CA THR A 277 -10.40 5.88 -24.41
C THR A 277 -9.44 6.95 -23.89
N LYS A 278 -9.21 7.01 -22.56
CA LYS A 278 -8.36 8.02 -21.93
C LYS A 278 -7.22 7.34 -21.15
N GLY A 279 -6.00 7.78 -21.39
CA GLY A 279 -4.80 7.24 -20.76
C GLY A 279 -3.93 8.32 -20.13
N LEU A 280 -3.41 8.04 -18.95
CA LEU A 280 -2.46 8.88 -18.22
C LEU A 280 -1.21 8.06 -17.90
N ILE A 281 -0.03 8.55 -18.26
CA ILE A 281 1.26 7.96 -17.86
C ILE A 281 1.99 8.92 -16.95
N ILE A 282 2.60 8.40 -15.89
CA ILE A 282 3.35 9.20 -14.90
C ILE A 282 4.76 8.65 -14.80
N LEU A 283 5.73 9.49 -15.13
CA LEU A 283 7.14 9.11 -15.18
C LEU A 283 7.94 9.84 -14.11
N GLY A 284 7.85 9.37 -12.87
CA GLY A 284 8.37 10.05 -11.70
C GLY A 284 7.32 10.05 -10.59
N LEU A 285 7.75 9.91 -9.34
CA LEU A 285 6.83 9.77 -8.19
C LEU A 285 6.79 10.99 -7.28
N SER A 286 7.51 12.07 -7.63
CA SER A 286 7.58 13.29 -6.83
C SER A 286 8.23 14.43 -7.63
N GLY A 287 7.92 15.67 -7.28
CA GLY A 287 8.58 16.89 -7.76
C GLY A 287 7.77 17.68 -8.78
N ASP A 288 8.39 18.71 -9.35
CA ASP A 288 7.77 19.55 -10.37
C ASP A 288 7.62 18.77 -11.68
N MET A 289 6.36 18.53 -12.04
CA MET A 289 5.98 17.77 -13.22
C MET A 289 5.31 18.70 -14.23
N ARG A 290 5.47 18.39 -15.51
CA ARG A 290 4.75 19.04 -16.60
C ARG A 290 3.91 18.05 -17.39
N GLN A 291 2.78 18.54 -17.88
CA GLN A 291 1.87 17.80 -18.72
C GLN A 291 2.29 17.85 -20.18
N LEU A 292 2.28 16.68 -20.84
CA LEU A 292 2.45 16.53 -22.28
C LEU A 292 1.25 15.79 -22.87
N ARG A 293 0.59 16.41 -23.83
CA ARG A 293 -0.51 15.77 -24.57
C ARG A 293 0.07 15.05 -25.79
N LEU A 294 -0.22 13.75 -25.90
CA LEU A 294 0.27 12.92 -26.99
C LEU A 294 -0.86 12.61 -27.98
N PRO A 295 -0.67 12.89 -29.28
CA PRO A 295 -1.63 12.49 -30.30
C PRO A 295 -1.61 10.97 -30.48
N SER A 296 -2.72 10.29 -30.22
CA SER A 296 -2.85 8.84 -30.41
C SER A 296 -3.23 8.50 -31.84
N ALA A 297 -2.60 7.47 -32.40
CA ALA A 297 -3.03 6.87 -33.67
C ALA A 297 -4.37 6.10 -33.57
N LEU A 298 -4.87 5.85 -32.36
CA LEU A 298 -6.17 5.22 -32.15
C LEU A 298 -7.27 6.30 -32.17
N PRO A 299 -8.21 6.28 -33.14
CA PRO A 299 -9.34 7.21 -33.15
C PRO A 299 -10.09 7.24 -31.82
N GLY A 300 -10.34 8.46 -31.33
CA GLY A 300 -11.05 8.73 -30.08
C GLY A 300 -10.23 8.54 -28.81
N VAL A 301 -8.94 8.21 -28.92
CA VAL A 301 -8.07 7.98 -27.77
C VAL A 301 -7.27 9.22 -27.42
N GLU A 302 -7.29 9.59 -26.15
CA GLU A 302 -6.58 10.75 -25.60
C GLU A 302 -5.55 10.30 -24.58
N VAL A 303 -4.32 10.80 -24.71
CA VAL A 303 -3.21 10.42 -23.83
C VAL A 303 -2.51 11.65 -23.29
N ILE A 304 -2.39 11.70 -21.96
CA ILE A 304 -1.54 12.63 -21.24
C ILE A 304 -0.35 11.87 -20.64
N VAL A 305 0.82 12.48 -20.67
CA VAL A 305 1.99 12.03 -19.94
C VAL A 305 2.46 13.14 -18.99
N LEU A 306 2.62 12.79 -17.72
CA LEU A 306 3.26 13.63 -16.72
C LEU A 306 4.74 13.25 -16.63
N ILE A 307 5.62 14.21 -16.91
CA ILE A 307 7.07 14.02 -16.84
C ILE A 307 7.71 15.12 -15.99
N PRO A 308 8.94 14.92 -15.47
CA PRO A 308 9.66 15.97 -14.76
C PRO A 308 9.80 17.21 -15.63
N ALA A 309 9.68 18.39 -15.03
CA ALA A 309 9.67 19.66 -15.76
C ALA A 309 10.95 19.87 -16.61
N ASP A 310 12.08 19.35 -16.15
CA ASP A 310 13.40 19.40 -16.79
C ASP A 310 13.67 18.26 -17.79
N ALA A 311 12.78 17.27 -17.88
CA ALA A 311 12.99 16.10 -18.72
C ALA A 311 12.86 16.43 -20.23
N ARG A 312 13.82 15.93 -21.01
CA ARG A 312 13.86 16.09 -22.48
C ARG A 312 13.09 14.98 -23.17
N VAL A 313 12.05 15.33 -23.93
CA VAL A 313 11.27 14.36 -24.70
C VAL A 313 11.98 14.04 -26.01
N PRO A 314 12.23 12.77 -26.36
CA PRO A 314 12.73 12.41 -27.67
C PRO A 314 11.70 12.74 -28.76
N GLU A 315 12.04 13.63 -29.70
CA GLU A 315 11.14 14.10 -30.77
C GLU A 315 10.66 12.95 -31.66
N ASP A 316 11.51 11.96 -31.91
CA ASP A 316 11.21 10.79 -32.73
C ASP A 316 10.10 9.92 -32.13
N LEU A 317 10.01 9.84 -30.80
CA LEU A 317 8.96 9.09 -30.11
C LEU A 317 7.59 9.77 -30.21
N MET A 318 7.56 11.10 -30.19
CA MET A 318 6.34 11.89 -30.39
C MET A 318 5.74 11.62 -31.78
N THR A 319 6.59 11.61 -32.81
CA THR A 319 6.18 11.34 -34.19
C THR A 319 5.76 9.88 -34.39
N ARG A 320 6.44 8.92 -33.78
CA ARG A 320 6.09 7.49 -33.93
C ARG A 320 4.79 7.13 -33.21
N PHE A 321 4.52 7.71 -32.05
CA PHE A 321 3.26 7.49 -31.33
C PHE A 321 2.05 7.99 -32.13
N SER A 322 2.19 9.14 -32.79
CA SER A 322 1.14 9.71 -33.65
C SER A 322 0.88 8.90 -34.91
N GLN A 323 1.91 8.20 -35.42
CA GLN A 323 1.83 7.37 -36.62
C GLN A 323 1.45 5.90 -36.33
N GLY A 324 1.34 5.51 -35.06
CA GLY A 324 1.06 4.12 -34.68
C GLY A 324 2.22 3.16 -34.96
N SER A 325 3.44 3.69 -35.16
CA SER A 325 4.63 2.96 -35.58
C SER A 325 5.59 2.68 -34.43
N LEU A 326 5.08 2.48 -33.21
CA LEU A 326 5.89 2.30 -32.00
C LEU A 326 6.55 0.92 -31.84
N LEU A 327 6.28 0.03 -32.79
CA LEU A 327 6.97 -1.23 -32.97
C LEU A 327 8.29 -0.98 -33.71
#